data_AF-A0A125W4D3-F1
#
_entry.id   AF-A0A125W4D3-F1
#
_cell.length_a   1.000
_cell.length_b   1.000
_cell.length_c   1.000
_cell.angle_alpha   90.00
_cell.angle_beta   90.00
_cell.angle_gamma   90.00
#
_symmetry.space_group_name_H-M   'P 1'
#
loop_
_entity.id
_entity.type
_entity.pdbx_description
1 polymer ?
#
loop_
_entity_poly.entity_id
_entity_poly.type
_entity_poly.pdbx_seq_one_letter_code
_entity_poly.pdbx_strand_id
1 'polypeptide(L)' 'MKKYRISLFLGLINLLLFMISILVGSTLSSDGLLKEPAFFCTPLGYFFLFIALLSVITITCKEHMNQKGKTKQP' A
#
# COMPACT_ATOMS: atom_id res chain seq x y z
N MET A 1 7.25 -16.69 -2.86
CA MET A 1 7.58 -15.27 -2.55
C MET A 1 7.87 -14.39 -3.76
N LYS A 2 8.57 -14.84 -4.83
CA LYS A 2 8.89 -13.98 -6.00
C LYS A 2 7.67 -13.26 -6.63
N LYS A 3 6.51 -13.90 -6.65
CA LYS A 3 5.25 -13.34 -7.22
C LYS A 3 4.70 -12.15 -6.41
N TYR A 4 4.93 -12.13 -5.10
CA TYR A 4 4.41 -11.11 -4.18
C TYR A 4 5.41 -9.97 -3.92
N ARG A 5 6.54 -9.92 -4.67
CA ARG A 5 7.58 -8.89 -4.45
C ARG A 5 7.06 -7.47 -4.63
N ILE A 6 6.19 -7.26 -5.62
CA ILE A 6 5.59 -5.95 -5.89
C ILE A 6 4.67 -5.56 -4.73
N SER A 7 3.77 -6.45 -4.32
CA SER A 7 2.87 -6.21 -3.20
C SER A 7 3.63 -5.95 -1.88
N LEU A 8 4.72 -6.69 -1.64
CA LEU A 8 5.59 -6.48 -0.48
C LEU A 8 6.30 -5.11 -0.54
N PHE A 9 6.83 -4.73 -1.70
CA PHE A 9 7.49 -3.44 -1.88
C PHE A 9 6.52 -2.27 -1.69
N LEU A 10 5.33 -2.34 -2.27
CA LEU A 10 4.26 -1.36 -2.05
C LEU A 10 3.77 -1.36 -0.59
N GLY A 11 3.77 -2.54 0.04
CA GLY A 11 3.58 -2.75 1.47
C GLY A 11 4.53 -1.92 2.34
N LEU A 12 5.83 -2.01 2.05
CA LEU A 12 6.86 -1.28 2.77
C LEU A 12 6.79 0.23 2.51
N ILE A 13 6.48 0.64 1.27
CA ILE A 13 6.32 2.07 0.94
C ILE A 13 5.17 2.70 1.73
N ASN A 14 3.99 2.07 1.78
CA ASN A 14 2.87 2.65 2.53
C ASN A 14 3.18 2.73 4.03
N LEU A 15 3.85 1.71 4.58
CA LEU A 15 4.25 1.72 5.99
C LEU A 15 5.20 2.90 6.26
N LEU A 16 6.20 3.11 5.40
CA LEU A 16 7.13 4.22 5.52
C LEU A 16 6.41 5.58 5.45
N LEU A 17 5.46 5.74 4.52
CA LEU A 17 4.68 6.98 4.40
C LEU A 17 3.85 7.27 5.66
N PHE A 18 3.19 6.27 6.24
CA PHE A 18 2.47 6.46 7.49
C PHE A 18 3.41 6.79 8.66
N MET A 19 4.57 6.14 8.74
CA MET A 19 5.58 6.45 9.75
C MET A 19 6.09 7.90 9.63
N ILE A 20 6.36 8.36 8.40
CA ILE A 20 6.76 9.76 8.15
C ILE A 20 5.63 10.71 8.57
N SER A 21 4.38 10.40 8.22
CA SER A 21 3.23 11.24 8.58
C SER A 21 3.08 11.38 10.10
N ILE A 22 3.26 10.29 10.85
CA ILE A 22 3.18 10.29 12.32
C ILE A 22 4.37 11.04 12.93
N LEU A 23 5.57 10.82 12.41
CA LEU A 23 6.80 11.41 12.95
C LEU A 23 6.87 12.93 12.73
N VAL A 24 6.45 13.40 11.55
CA VAL A 24 6.51 14.82 11.19
C VAL A 24 5.39 15.60 11.87
N GLY A 25 4.19 15.02 11.95
CA GLY A 25 3.02 15.64 12.56
C GLY A 25 2.63 16.99 11.94
N SER A 26 1.85 17.75 12.70
CA SER A 26 1.37 19.08 12.32
C SER A 26 1.80 20.08 13.40
N THR A 27 2.19 21.28 12.99
CA THR A 27 2.60 22.35 13.92
C THR A 27 1.85 23.64 13.61
N LEU A 28 1.56 24.43 14.65
CA LEU A 28 1.05 25.78 14.47
C LEU A 28 2.22 26.74 14.34
N SER A 29 2.21 27.51 13.27
CA SER A 29 3.19 28.55 13.00
C SER A 29 2.82 29.84 13.75
N SER A 30 3.78 30.75 13.93
CA SER A 30 3.60 31.99 14.72
C SER A 30 2.58 32.97 14.14
N ASP A 31 2.26 32.82 12.87
CA ASP A 31 1.20 33.50 12.12
C ASP A 31 -0.20 32.86 12.32
N GLY A 32 -0.30 31.83 13.16
CA GLY A 32 -1.53 31.10 13.44
C GLY A 32 -1.91 30.09 12.35
N LEU A 33 -1.08 29.91 11.32
CA LEU A 33 -1.33 28.95 10.25
C LEU A 33 -0.88 27.55 10.65
N LEU A 34 -1.69 26.56 10.27
CA LEU A 34 -1.37 25.14 10.42
C LEU A 34 -0.36 24.73 9.34
N LYS A 35 0.79 24.21 9.77
CA LYS A 35 1.81 23.61 8.90
C LYS A 35 1.75 22.10 9.02
N GLU A 36 1.50 21.45 7.89
CA GLU A 36 1.39 19.99 7.78
C GLU A 36 2.39 19.49 6.72
N PRO A 37 3.70 19.41 7.04
CA PRO A 37 4.73 19.15 6.05
C PRO A 37 4.60 17.77 5.40
N ALA A 38 4.02 16.80 6.11
CA ALA A 38 3.79 15.44 5.65
C ALA A 38 2.34 15.16 5.24
N PHE A 39 1.52 16.20 4.97
CA PHE A 39 0.10 16.06 4.64
C PHE A 39 -0.19 15.01 3.55
N PHE A 40 0.61 15.02 2.47
CA PHE A 40 0.45 14.09 1.35
C PHE A 40 0.83 12.64 1.66
N CYS A 41 1.58 12.38 2.73
CA CYS A 41 2.00 11.02 3.08
C CYS A 41 0.81 10.13 3.44
N THR A 42 -0.22 10.67 4.10
CA THR A 42 -1.39 9.88 4.50
C THR A 42 -2.25 9.46 3.29
N PRO A 43 -2.71 10.36 2.40
CA PRO A 43 -3.44 9.98 1.19
C PRO A 43 -2.62 9.03 0.29
N LEU A 44 -1.32 9.29 0.14
CA LEU A 44 -0.44 8.47 -0.68
C LEU A 44 -0.19 7.07 -0.06
N GLY A 45 -0.12 7.00 1.27
CA GLY A 45 -0.05 5.73 2.01
C GLY A 45 -1.26 4.85 1.74
N TYR A 46 -2.48 5.40 1.84
CA TYR A 46 -3.70 4.67 1.50
C TYR A 46 -3.76 4.24 0.03
N PHE A 47 -3.28 5.10 -0.89
CA PHE A 47 -3.22 4.76 -2.31
C PHE A 47 -2.32 3.55 -2.59
N PHE A 48 -1.10 3.53 -2.03
CA PHE A 48 -0.20 2.39 -2.19
C PHE A 48 -0.68 1.13 -1.47
N LEU A 49 -1.32 1.29 -0.31
CA LEU A 49 -1.96 0.17 0.39
C LEU A 49 -3.06 -0.47 -0.46
N PHE A 50 -3.89 0.36 -1.10
CA PHE A 50 -4.95 -0.10 -1.99
C PHE A 50 -4.39 -0.87 -3.20
N ILE A 51 -3.36 -0.35 -3.86
CA ILE A 51 -2.71 -1.05 -4.98
C ILE A 51 -2.05 -2.36 -4.51
N ALA A 52 -1.40 -2.36 -3.34
CA ALA A 52 -0.82 -3.57 -2.77
C ALA A 52 -1.89 -4.64 -2.54
N LEU A 53 -3.05 -4.25 -2.01
CA LEU A 53 -4.19 -5.15 -1.80
C LEU A 53 -4.73 -5.72 -3.12
N LEU A 54 -4.98 -4.87 -4.12
CA LEU A 54 -5.41 -5.30 -5.45
C LEU A 54 -4.42 -6.25 -6.10
N SER A 55 -3.12 -6.01 -5.92
CA SER A 55 -2.05 -6.88 -6.43
C SER A 55 -2.12 -8.28 -5.80
N VAL A 56 -2.28 -8.37 -4.48
CA VAL A 56 -2.44 -9.67 -3.78
C VAL A 56 -3.69 -10.39 -4.27
N ILE A 57 -4.84 -9.71 -4.30
CA ILE A 57 -6.11 -10.29 -4.76
C ILE A 57 -5.96 -10.84 -6.19
N THR A 58 -5.34 -10.08 -7.09
CA THR A 58 -5.14 -10.49 -8.49
C THR A 58 -4.28 -11.76 -8.59
N ILE A 59 -3.18 -11.82 -7.84
CA ILE A 59 -2.30 -13.00 -7.83
C ILE A 59 -3.06 -14.21 -7.28
N THR A 60 -3.74 -14.06 -6.15
CA THR A 60 -4.50 -15.14 -5.52
C THR A 60 -5.64 -15.64 -6.41
N CYS A 61 -6.41 -14.75 -7.03
CA CYS A 61 -7.45 -15.10 -7.98
C CYS A 61 -6.89 -15.86 -9.19
N LYS A 62 -5.77 -15.39 -9.75
CA LYS A 62 -5.09 -16.06 -10.86
C LYS A 62 -4.60 -17.46 -10.49
N GLU A 63 -4.03 -17.62 -9.29
CA GLU A 63 -3.58 -18.93 -8.80
C GLU A 63 -4.76 -19.89 -8.59
N HIS A 64 -5.86 -19.41 -8.00
CA HIS A 64 -7.07 -20.19 -7.80
C HIS A 64 -7.74 -20.63 -9.12
N MET A 65 -7.80 -19.74 -10.12
CA MET A 65 -8.31 -20.09 -11.46
C MET A 65 -7.41 -21.10 -12.17
N ASN A 66 -6.09 -20.96 -12.07
CA ASN A 66 -5.14 -21.90 -12.68
C ASN A 66 -5.25 -23.31 -12.07
N GLN A 67 -5.46 -23.40 -10.74
CA GLN A 67 -5.70 -24.68 -10.09
C GLN A 67 -6.98 -25.35 -10.58
N LYS A 68 -8.09 -24.61 -10.70
CA LYS A 68 -9.35 -25.14 -11.27
C LYS A 68 -9.21 -25.67 -12.70
N GLY A 69 -8.34 -25.08 -13.51
CA GLY A 69 -8.05 -25.57 -14.87
C GLY A 69 -7.29 -26.90 -14.87
N LYS A 70 -6.33 -27.06 -13.94
CA LYS A 70 -5.53 -28.29 -13.78
C LYS A 70 -6.36 -29.48 -13.27
N THR A 71 -7.36 -29.25 -12.41
CA THR A 71 -8.23 -30.32 -11.87
C THR A 71 -9.28 -30.82 -12.87
N LYS A 72 -9.49 -30.12 -13.99
CA LYS A 72 -10.51 -30.45 -15.01
C LYS A 72 -9.96 -31.14 -16.25
N GLN A 73 -8.65 -31.37 -16.36
CA GLN A 73 -8.05 -32.15 -17.44
C GLN A 73 -8.05 -33.64 -17.02
N PRO A 74 -8.78 -34.52 -17.73
CA PRO A 74 -8.72 -35.97 -17.52
C PRO A 74 -7.40 -36.58 -17.99
#